data_AF-A0A4R1Y189-F1
#
_entry.id   AF-A0A4R1Y189-F1
#
_cell.length_a   1.000
_cell.length_b   1.000
_cell.length_c   1.000
_cell.angle_alpha   90.00
_cell.angle_beta   90.00
_cell.angle_gamma   90.00
#
_symmetry.space_group_name_H-M   'P 1'
#
loop_
_entity.id
_entity.type
_entity.pdbx_description
1 polymer ?
#
loop_
_entity_poly.entity_id
_entity_poly.type
_entity_poly.pdbx_seq_one_letter_code
_entity_poly.pdbx_strand_id
1 'polypeptide(L)'
;MRNHGVMVCAPNVAEAWDDLYYLERAAEVQLKAMSAGRPLVPVNPDIAAATARQMRAGDPESARLHLESIKRVLDVQSPDYRF
;
A
#
# COMPACT_ATOMS: atom_id res chain seq x y z
N MET A 1 3.30 2.31 -15.49
CA MET A 1 3.26 1.96 -16.92
C MET A 1 1.90 2.39 -17.46
N ARG A 2 1.84 3.44 -18.30
CA ARG A 2 0.56 4.01 -18.75
C ARG A 2 -0.24 2.94 -19.51
N ASN A 3 -1.50 2.74 -19.13
CA ASN A 3 -2.43 1.76 -19.72
C ASN A 3 -2.03 0.27 -19.55
N HIS A 4 -1.14 -0.05 -18.61
CA HIS A 4 -0.72 -1.44 -18.34
C HIS A 4 -0.87 -1.83 -16.87
N GLY A 5 -0.49 -0.92 -15.97
CA GLY A 5 -0.54 -1.16 -14.54
C GLY A 5 0.68 -0.57 -13.81
N VAL A 6 0.93 -1.12 -12.62
CA VAL A 6 1.97 -0.68 -11.70
C VAL A 6 3.05 -1.74 -11.54
N MET A 7 4.24 -1.29 -11.16
CA MET A 7 5.37 -2.14 -10.78
C MET A 7 5.98 -1.51 -9.54
N VAL A 8 6.30 -2.35 -8.55
CA VAL A 8 6.92 -1.96 -7.30
C VAL A 8 8.25 -2.72 -7.18
N CYS A 9 9.30 -2.00 -6.80
CA CYS A 9 10.61 -2.57 -6.54
C CYS A 9 11.05 -2.14 -5.14
N ALA A 10 11.44 -3.09 -4.31
CA ALA A 10 11.91 -2.83 -2.95
C ALA A 10 13.06 -3.81 -2.58
N PRO A 11 13.84 -3.51 -1.52
CA PRO A 11 14.94 -4.37 -1.08
C PRO A 11 14.53 -5.79 -0.66
N ASN A 12 13.25 -6.01 -0.30
CA ASN A 12 12.72 -7.32 0.09
C ASN A 12 11.22 -7.45 -0.20
N VAL A 13 10.71 -8.68 -0.08
CA VAL A 13 9.31 -9.02 -0.37
C VAL A 13 8.32 -8.34 0.56
N ALA A 14 8.66 -8.11 1.83
CA ALA A 14 7.75 -7.45 2.78
C ALA A 14 7.49 -6.00 2.37
N GLU A 15 8.55 -5.25 2.07
CA GLU A 15 8.44 -3.87 1.60
C GLU A 15 7.73 -3.81 0.23
N ALA A 16 8.07 -4.70 -0.71
CA ALA A 16 7.40 -4.73 -2.01
C ALA A 16 5.89 -5.05 -1.89
N TRP A 17 5.52 -5.95 -0.99
CA TRP A 17 4.11 -6.28 -0.71
C TRP A 17 3.36 -5.10 -0.10
N ASP A 18 3.96 -4.42 0.88
CA ASP A 18 3.37 -3.28 1.58
C ASP A 18 3.15 -2.10 0.62
N ASP A 19 4.17 -1.74 -0.14
CA ASP A 19 4.12 -0.67 -1.15
C ASP A 19 3.06 -0.97 -2.23
N LEU A 20 3.00 -2.22 -2.72
CA LEU A 20 2.00 -2.62 -3.71
C LEU A 20 0.58 -2.54 -3.14
N TYR A 21 0.37 -2.99 -1.90
CA TYR A 21 -0.92 -2.92 -1.24
C TYR A 21 -1.40 -1.48 -1.08
N TYR A 22 -0.54 -0.59 -0.56
CA TYR A 22 -0.93 0.81 -0.35
C TYR A 22 -1.08 1.58 -1.66
N LEU A 23 -0.32 1.26 -2.70
CA LEU A 23 -0.53 1.83 -4.04
C LEU A 23 -1.90 1.46 -4.59
N GLU A 24 -2.32 0.20 -4.44
CA GLU A 24 -3.65 -0.25 -4.84
C GLU A 24 -4.75 0.44 -4.02
N ARG A 25 -4.61 0.54 -2.68
CA ARG A 25 -5.56 1.26 -1.82
C ARG A 25 -5.67 2.74 -2.19
N ALA A 26 -4.55 3.40 -2.50
CA ALA A 26 -4.54 4.79 -2.93
C ALA A 26 -5.29 4.97 -4.27
N ALA A 27 -5.04 4.08 -5.24
CA ALA A 27 -5.74 4.11 -6.52
C ALA A 27 -7.25 3.86 -6.36
N GLU A 28 -7.65 2.89 -5.53
CA GLU A 28 -9.04 2.59 -5.23
C GLU A 28 -9.76 3.79 -4.60
N VAL A 29 -9.17 4.41 -3.58
CA VAL A 29 -9.74 5.60 -2.92
C VAL A 29 -9.82 6.77 -3.90
N GLN A 30 -8.80 6.98 -4.73
CA GLN A 30 -8.83 8.02 -5.75
C GLN A 30 -9.98 7.80 -6.75
N LEU A 31 -10.17 6.59 -7.25
CA LEU A 31 -11.27 6.27 -8.17
C LEU A 31 -12.64 6.46 -7.50
N LYS A 32 -12.79 6.03 -6.24
CA LYS A 32 -14.03 6.25 -5.45
C LYS A 32 -14.31 7.73 -5.21
N ALA A 33 -13.29 8.53 -4.94
CA ALA A 33 -13.46 9.97 -4.74
C ALA A 33 -13.84 10.67 -6.05
N MET A 34 -13.19 10.32 -7.17
CA MET A 34 -13.47 10.87 -8.49
C MET A 34 -14.87 10.48 -8.99
N SER A 35 -15.33 9.26 -8.69
CA SER A 35 -16.67 8.79 -9.12
C SER A 35 -17.82 9.55 -8.47
N ALA A 36 -17.58 10.25 -7.36
CA ALA A 36 -18.56 11.12 -6.73
C ALA A 36 -18.88 12.39 -7.55
N GLY A 37 -18.11 12.71 -8.60
CA GLY A 37 -18.35 13.85 -9.48
C GLY A 37 -18.21 15.23 -8.82
N ARG A 38 -17.60 15.29 -7.62
CA ARG A 38 -17.37 16.53 -6.87
C ARG A 38 -15.93 17.00 -7.02
N PRO A 39 -15.67 18.32 -6.93
CA PRO A 39 -14.31 18.83 -6.84
C PRO A 39 -13.55 18.17 -5.68
N LEU A 40 -12.39 17.60 -5.97
CA LEU A 40 -11.52 17.01 -4.96
C LEU A 40 -10.71 18.11 -4.27
N VAL A 41 -10.62 18.04 -2.95
CA VAL A 41 -9.78 18.94 -2.15
C VAL A 41 -8.47 18.22 -1.85
N PRO A 42 -7.32 18.70 -2.36
CA PRO A 42 -6.04 18.09 -2.07
C PRO A 42 -5.68 18.30 -0.59
N VAL A 43 -4.94 17.34 -0.03
CA VAL A 43 -4.30 17.52 1.29
C VAL A 43 -3.30 18.66 1.19
N ASN A 44 -3.17 19.46 2.25
CA ASN A 44 -2.15 20.49 2.32
C ASN A 44 -0.75 19.86 2.06
N PRO A 45 0.08 20.42 1.15
CA PRO A 45 1.36 19.84 0.79
C PRO A 45 2.32 19.60 1.96
N ASP A 46 2.34 20.50 2.94
CA ASP A 46 3.23 20.39 4.10
C ASP A 46 2.82 19.24 5.02
N ILE A 47 1.49 19.05 5.18
CA ILE A 47 0.94 17.91 5.91
C ILE A 47 1.27 16.62 5.17
N ALA A 48 1.03 16.55 3.86
CA ALA A 48 1.34 15.38 3.06
C ALA A 48 2.83 14.99 3.14
N ALA A 49 3.73 15.97 3.05
CA ALA A 49 5.17 15.75 3.17
C ALA A 49 5.57 15.32 4.59
N ALA A 50 4.97 15.89 5.64
CA ALA A 50 5.22 15.49 7.02
C ALA A 50 4.77 14.05 7.29
N THR A 51 3.56 13.69 6.85
CA THR A 51 3.04 12.32 6.96
C THR A 51 3.92 11.34 6.19
N ALA A 52 4.35 11.66 4.97
CA ALA A 52 5.23 10.80 4.20
C ALA A 52 6.57 10.54 4.92
N ARG A 53 7.17 11.56 5.56
CA ARG A 53 8.39 11.38 6.36
C ARG A 53 8.16 10.51 7.58
N GLN A 54 7.03 10.68 8.27
CA GLN A 54 6.68 9.89 9.45
C GLN A 54 6.45 8.42 9.09
N MET A 55 5.73 8.15 8.01
CA MET A 55 5.52 6.78 7.52
C MET A 55 6.86 6.13 7.17
N ARG A 56 7.70 6.81 6.38
CA ARG A 56 9.02 6.32 5.97
C ARG A 56 9.95 5.93 7.11
N ALA A 57 9.83 6.58 8.28
CA ALA A 57 10.64 6.24 9.45
C ALA A 57 10.30 4.85 10.02
N GLY A 58 9.09 4.33 9.78
CA GLY A 58 8.60 3.03 10.26
C GLY A 58 8.38 1.98 9.17
N ASP A 59 8.59 2.31 7.89
CA ASP A 59 8.26 1.44 6.74
C ASP A 59 8.78 0.00 6.89
N PRO A 60 10.07 -0.27 7.23
CA PRO A 60 10.56 -1.64 7.23
C PRO A 60 9.87 -2.55 8.24
N GLU A 61 9.62 -2.04 9.46
CA GLU A 61 8.95 -2.81 10.51
C GLU A 61 7.45 -2.93 10.22
N SER A 62 6.81 -1.86 9.74
CA SER A 62 5.41 -1.88 9.32
C SER A 62 5.17 -2.93 8.22
N ALA A 63 6.00 -2.92 7.19
CA ALA A 63 5.93 -3.86 6.07
C ALA A 63 6.11 -5.31 6.52
N ARG A 64 7.07 -5.56 7.42
CA ARG A 64 7.27 -6.88 8.03
C ARG A 64 6.01 -7.34 8.79
N LEU A 65 5.47 -6.49 9.65
CA LEU A 65 4.28 -6.80 10.44
C LEU A 65 3.04 -7.02 9.56
N HIS A 66 2.90 -6.26 8.47
CA HIS A 66 1.83 -6.44 7.51
C HIS A 66 1.96 -7.77 6.76
N LEU A 67 3.16 -8.14 6.27
CA LEU A 67 3.37 -9.43 5.62
C LEU A 67 3.10 -10.60 6.59
N GLU A 68 3.54 -10.50 7.85
CA GLU A 68 3.21 -11.51 8.85
C GLU A 68 1.71 -11.57 9.16
N SER A 69 0.99 -10.45 9.02
CA SER A 69 -0.47 -10.42 9.16
C SER A 69 -1.17 -11.21 8.07
N ILE A 70 -0.81 -10.98 6.80
CA ILE A 70 -1.44 -11.72 5.69
C ILE A 70 -1.08 -13.20 5.73
N LYS A 71 0.15 -13.55 6.16
CA LYS A 71 0.54 -14.94 6.38
C LYS A 71 -0.38 -15.61 7.40
N ARG A 72 -0.67 -15.01 8.55
CA ARG A 72 -1.65 -15.58 9.53
C ARG A 72 -3.02 -15.84 8.92
N VAL A 73 -3.47 -15.04 7.96
CA VAL A 73 -4.73 -15.27 7.25
C VAL A 73 -4.60 -16.48 6.31
N LEU A 74 -3.52 -16.55 5.54
CA LEU A 74 -3.24 -17.65 4.61
C LEU A 74 -3.02 -18.98 5.36
N ASP A 75 -2.45 -18.95 6.57
CA ASP A 75 -2.29 -20.13 7.43
C ASP A 75 -3.61 -20.84 7.70
N VAL A 76 -4.72 -20.09 7.71
CA VAL A 76 -6.07 -20.62 7.90
C VAL A 76 -6.75 -20.93 6.57
N GLN A 77 -6.64 -20.04 5.59
CA GLN A 77 -7.44 -20.11 4.36
C GLN A 77 -6.79 -20.94 3.24
N SER A 78 -5.47 -20.96 3.18
CA SER A 78 -4.69 -21.59 2.09
C SER A 78 -3.31 -22.02 2.60
N PRO A 79 -3.23 -22.91 3.61
CA PRO A 79 -1.96 -23.28 4.25
C PRO A 79 -0.96 -23.95 3.30
N ASP A 80 -1.42 -24.41 2.14
CA ASP A 80 -0.62 -25.01 1.06
C ASP A 80 0.43 -24.07 0.46
N TYR A 81 0.33 -22.74 0.68
CA TYR A 81 1.33 -21.77 0.23
C TYR A 81 2.74 -21.97 0.83
N ARG A 82 2.85 -22.75 1.92
CA ARG A 82 4.12 -23.06 2.58
C ARG A 82 4.93 -24.19 1.93
N PHE A 83 4.29 -24.98 1.07
CA PHE A 83 4.84 -26.24 0.54
C PHE A 83 5.69 -26.04 -0.72
#